data_AF-A0A0F3IH94-F1
#
_entry.id   AF-A0A0F3IH94-F1
#
_cell.length_a   1.000
_cell.length_b   1.000
_cell.length_c   1.000
_cell.angle_alpha   90.00
_cell.angle_beta   90.00
_cell.angle_gamma   90.00
#
_symmetry.space_group_name_H-M   'P 1'
#
loop_
_entity.id
_entity.type
_entity.pdbx_description
1 polymer ?
#
loop_
_entity_poly.entity_id
_entity_poly.type
_entity_poly.pdbx_seq_one_letter_code
_entity_poly.pdbx_strand_id
1 'polypeptide(L)'
;MLHATISGNVVTQSTTATNHSILAFLTSTIGQISPARIRVDNNTVINNSTSGSTRGILVDTPDTSTSPSFDATVTNNSVAIGDSINGVSGLVAQARKASETCTSLSGNTVTFPNGTPSGIQGLRARQADTAVYDLQTSVSCTGTAATVLSCLNPSATTEVLGTINTVSPGTCLLPVTP
;
A
#
# COMPACT_ATOMS: atom_id res chain seq x y z
N MET A 1 -20.07 3.90 -6.68
CA MET A 1 -18.61 4.10 -6.62
C MET A 1 -18.27 4.59 -5.22
N LEU A 2 -17.33 3.94 -4.54
CA LEU A 2 -16.88 4.36 -3.21
C LEU A 2 -15.82 5.46 -3.33
N HIS A 3 -15.92 6.49 -2.49
CA HIS A 3 -14.88 7.48 -2.25
C HIS A 3 -14.54 7.46 -0.77
N ALA A 4 -13.27 7.25 -0.41
CA ALA A 4 -12.85 7.20 0.98
C ALA A 4 -11.51 7.90 1.19
N THR A 5 -11.36 8.60 2.32
CA THR A 5 -10.11 9.21 2.74
C THR A 5 -9.80 8.83 4.19
N ILE A 6 -8.59 8.34 4.44
CA ILE A 6 -8.02 8.08 5.75
C ILE A 6 -6.78 8.98 5.86
N SER A 7 -6.87 10.06 6.64
CA SER A 7 -5.78 11.04 6.70
C SER A 7 -5.59 11.68 8.07
N GLY A 8 -4.34 12.03 8.37
CA GLY A 8 -3.98 12.76 9.59
C GLY A 8 -4.10 11.94 10.88
N ASN A 9 -4.22 10.61 10.78
CA ASN A 9 -4.35 9.76 11.97
C ASN A 9 -2.99 9.48 12.59
N VAL A 10 -2.97 9.34 13.91
CA VAL A 10 -1.82 8.83 14.68
C VAL A 10 -2.24 7.54 15.36
N VAL A 11 -1.61 6.42 14.98
CA VAL A 11 -1.95 5.09 15.49
C VAL A 11 -0.71 4.46 16.12
N THR A 12 -0.84 3.95 17.35
CA THR A 12 0.19 3.14 18.00
C THR A 12 -0.41 1.77 18.30
N GLN A 13 0.15 0.72 17.68
CA GLN A 13 -0.23 -0.67 17.97
C GLN A 13 0.59 -1.22 19.12
N SER A 14 -0.06 -1.97 20.00
CA SER A 14 0.61 -2.74 21.04
C SER A 14 1.36 -3.94 20.44
N THR A 15 2.25 -4.53 21.23
CA THR A 15 3.00 -5.74 20.88
C THR A 15 2.12 -6.96 20.63
N THR A 16 0.94 -7.01 21.24
CA THR A 16 -0.02 -8.11 21.13
C THR A 16 -1.06 -7.92 20.01
N ALA A 17 -0.94 -6.87 19.20
CA ALA A 17 -1.88 -6.65 18.11
C ALA A 17 -1.81 -7.80 17.09
N THR A 18 -2.98 -8.20 16.59
CA THR A 18 -3.12 -9.29 15.61
C THR A 18 -3.68 -8.80 14.27
N ASN A 19 -3.97 -7.51 14.15
CA ASN A 19 -4.52 -6.90 12.94
C ASN A 19 -3.71 -5.67 12.48
N HIS A 20 -3.97 -5.18 11.27
CA HIS A 20 -3.30 -4.01 10.66
C HIS A 20 -3.69 -2.69 11.35
N SER A 21 -2.83 -1.65 11.33
CA SER A 21 -3.20 -0.35 11.90
C SER A 21 -4.23 0.38 11.03
N ILE A 22 -3.93 0.49 9.74
CA ILE A 22 -4.82 1.05 8.72
C ILE A 22 -4.98 0.00 7.64
N LEU A 23 -6.23 -0.31 7.30
CA LEU A 23 -6.55 -1.27 6.26
C LEU A 23 -7.64 -0.75 5.32
N ALA A 24 -7.47 -1.02 4.04
CA ALA A 24 -8.48 -0.85 3.02
C ALA A 24 -8.56 -2.16 2.21
N PHE A 25 -9.65 -2.91 2.41
CA PHE A 25 -9.96 -4.12 1.64
C PHE A 25 -11.03 -3.80 0.62
N LEU A 26 -10.62 -3.76 -0.65
CA LEU A 26 -11.51 -3.48 -1.77
C LEU A 26 -12.04 -4.81 -2.29
N THR A 27 -13.36 -4.85 -2.52
CA THR A 27 -14.07 -6.06 -2.94
C THR A 27 -15.24 -5.70 -3.85
N SER A 28 -15.85 -6.70 -4.47
CA SER A 28 -17.04 -6.55 -5.30
C SER A 28 -17.97 -7.75 -5.16
N THR A 29 -19.22 -7.58 -5.58
CA THR A 29 -20.10 -8.73 -5.82
C THR A 29 -19.50 -9.58 -6.94
N ILE A 30 -19.56 -10.91 -6.78
CA ILE A 30 -19.08 -11.85 -7.81
C ILE A 30 -19.78 -11.55 -9.14
N GLY A 31 -19.00 -11.43 -10.22
CA GLY A 31 -19.49 -11.11 -11.56
C GLY A 31 -19.79 -9.62 -11.80
N GLN A 32 -19.44 -8.73 -10.86
CA GLN A 32 -19.60 -7.29 -11.01
C GLN A 32 -18.29 -6.55 -10.72
N ILE A 33 -18.03 -5.52 -11.53
CA ILE A 33 -16.94 -4.58 -11.28
C ILE A 33 -17.44 -3.52 -10.30
N SER A 34 -16.75 -3.35 -9.18
CA SER A 34 -17.04 -2.32 -8.18
C SER A 34 -15.96 -1.24 -8.22
N PRO A 35 -16.27 -0.02 -8.72
CA PRO A 35 -15.30 1.07 -8.75
C PRO A 35 -15.14 1.74 -7.39
N ALA A 36 -13.90 2.02 -6.99
CA ALA A 36 -13.57 2.75 -5.78
C ALA A 36 -12.40 3.73 -5.98
N ARG A 37 -12.36 4.80 -5.19
CA ARG A 37 -11.20 5.68 -5.07
C ARG A 37 -10.89 5.90 -3.61
N ILE A 38 -9.66 5.59 -3.22
CA ILE A 38 -9.22 5.71 -1.83
C ILE A 38 -7.99 6.61 -1.71
N ARG A 39 -7.95 7.40 -0.65
CA ARG A 39 -6.78 8.18 -0.25
C ARG A 39 -6.37 7.78 1.17
N VAL A 40 -5.13 7.33 1.34
CA VAL A 40 -4.49 7.07 2.64
C VAL A 40 -3.31 8.02 2.74
N ASP A 41 -3.47 9.15 3.41
CA ASP A 41 -2.53 10.25 3.31
C ASP A 41 -2.12 10.85 4.66
N ASN A 42 -0.85 11.13 4.86
CA ASN A 42 -0.36 11.84 6.05
C ASN A 42 -0.76 11.16 7.37
N ASN A 43 -0.75 9.82 7.43
CA ASN A 43 -0.95 9.08 8.67
C ASN A 43 0.39 8.72 9.31
N THR A 44 0.45 8.72 10.64
CA THR A 44 1.61 8.25 11.42
C THR A 44 1.24 6.96 12.14
N VAL A 45 2.02 5.91 11.91
CA VAL A 45 1.82 4.59 12.50
C VAL A 45 3.07 4.13 13.22
N ILE A 46 2.94 3.77 14.50
CA ILE A 46 3.94 3.03 15.26
C ILE A 46 3.40 1.61 15.45
N ASN A 47 3.96 0.65 14.73
CA ASN A 47 3.55 -0.75 14.81
C ASN A 47 4.56 -1.55 15.65
N ASN A 48 4.23 -1.78 16.92
CA ASN A 48 5.06 -2.58 17.83
C ASN A 48 4.72 -4.07 17.82
N SER A 49 3.75 -4.49 17.02
CA SER A 49 3.26 -5.87 17.01
C SER A 49 4.36 -6.86 16.60
N THR A 50 4.47 -7.96 17.32
CA THR A 50 5.43 -9.04 17.06
C THR A 50 4.80 -10.29 16.45
N SER A 51 3.51 -10.24 16.12
CA SER A 51 2.74 -11.40 15.63
C SER A 51 3.10 -11.84 14.20
N GLY A 52 3.97 -11.11 13.50
CA GLY A 52 4.48 -11.46 12.17
C GLY A 52 3.44 -11.38 11.03
N SER A 53 2.21 -10.94 11.30
CA SER A 53 1.14 -10.80 10.30
C SER A 53 0.64 -9.36 10.14
N THR A 54 0.92 -8.50 11.13
CA THR A 54 0.39 -7.14 11.24
C THR A 54 1.24 -6.11 10.52
N ARG A 55 0.61 -5.38 9.60
CA ARG A 55 1.23 -4.31 8.81
C ARG A 55 0.79 -2.97 9.37
N GLY A 56 1.62 -1.94 9.23
CA GLY A 56 1.22 -0.59 9.58
C GLY A 56 0.08 -0.12 8.68
N ILE A 57 0.28 -0.19 7.37
CA ILE A 57 -0.73 0.19 6.38
C ILE A 57 -0.88 -0.94 5.35
N LEU A 58 -2.11 -1.35 5.06
CA LEU A 58 -2.43 -2.36 4.05
C LEU A 58 -3.58 -1.90 3.14
N VAL A 59 -3.31 -1.78 1.85
CA VAL A 59 -4.33 -1.69 0.78
C VAL A 59 -4.32 -3.02 0.02
N ASP A 60 -5.48 -3.68 -0.08
CA ASP A 60 -5.57 -5.05 -0.60
C ASP A 60 -6.92 -5.37 -1.26
N THR A 61 -6.94 -6.41 -2.09
CA THR A 61 -8.14 -7.05 -2.66
C THR A 61 -8.16 -8.54 -2.31
N PRO A 62 -8.61 -8.91 -1.09
CA PRO A 62 -8.43 -10.27 -0.59
C PRO A 62 -9.39 -11.32 -1.17
N ASP A 63 -10.57 -10.89 -1.63
CA ASP A 63 -11.71 -11.78 -1.80
C ASP A 63 -11.69 -12.54 -3.14
N THR A 64 -11.69 -13.86 -3.04
CA THR A 64 -11.73 -14.76 -4.20
C THR A 64 -12.99 -14.54 -5.04
N SER A 65 -12.86 -14.66 -6.37
CA SER A 65 -13.95 -14.50 -7.35
C SER A 65 -14.55 -13.09 -7.44
N THR A 66 -13.90 -12.09 -6.83
CA THR A 66 -14.26 -10.67 -6.95
C THR A 66 -13.34 -9.95 -7.93
N SER A 67 -13.83 -8.84 -8.48
CA SER A 67 -13.14 -8.02 -9.49
C SER A 67 -13.34 -6.52 -9.20
N PRO A 68 -12.89 -6.01 -8.05
CA PRO A 68 -12.92 -4.56 -7.79
C PRO A 68 -11.97 -3.81 -8.74
N SER A 69 -12.35 -2.60 -9.13
CA SER A 69 -11.51 -1.69 -9.90
C SER A 69 -11.30 -0.43 -9.07
N PHE A 70 -10.05 -0.02 -8.78
CA PHE A 70 -9.83 1.06 -7.84
C PHE A 70 -8.60 1.91 -8.07
N ASP A 71 -8.75 3.20 -7.78
CA ASP A 71 -7.63 4.11 -7.63
C ASP A 71 -7.21 4.20 -6.15
N ALA A 72 -5.92 4.03 -5.88
CA ALA A 72 -5.37 4.19 -4.53
C ALA A 72 -4.29 5.28 -4.51
N THR A 73 -4.50 6.31 -3.70
CA THR A 73 -3.47 7.31 -3.40
C THR A 73 -2.97 7.09 -1.98
N VAL A 74 -1.76 6.57 -1.85
CA VAL A 74 -1.12 6.26 -0.57
C VAL A 74 0.12 7.12 -0.44
N THR A 75 0.01 8.25 0.25
CA THR A 75 1.02 9.30 0.21
C THR A 75 1.38 9.84 1.59
N ASN A 76 2.63 10.31 1.74
CA ASN A 76 3.08 11.03 2.93
C ASN A 76 2.86 10.32 4.27
N ASN A 77 2.70 8.99 4.27
CA ASN A 77 2.51 8.24 5.51
C ASN A 77 3.87 7.94 6.15
N SER A 78 3.92 7.92 7.48
CA SER A 78 5.08 7.51 8.26
C SER A 78 4.75 6.24 9.02
N VAL A 79 5.53 5.17 8.81
CA VAL A 79 5.36 3.89 9.49
C VAL A 79 6.67 3.49 10.17
N ALA A 80 6.65 3.33 11.49
CA ALA A 80 7.75 2.78 12.26
C ALA A 80 7.41 1.35 12.70
N ILE A 81 8.26 0.38 12.36
CA ILE A 81 8.11 -1.04 12.72
C ILE A 81 9.03 -1.39 13.89
N GLY A 82 8.44 -1.67 15.04
CA GLY A 82 9.16 -2.02 16.28
C GLY A 82 9.62 -3.48 16.35
N ASP A 83 9.09 -4.38 15.52
CA ASP A 83 9.49 -5.78 15.47
C ASP A 83 10.76 -5.99 14.65
N SER A 84 11.85 -6.32 15.34
CA SER A 84 13.17 -6.59 14.77
C SER A 84 13.46 -8.07 14.50
N ILE A 85 12.49 -8.97 14.77
CA ILE A 85 12.68 -10.42 14.65
C ILE A 85 11.88 -10.97 13.49
N ASN A 86 10.54 -10.90 13.57
CA ASN A 86 9.66 -11.51 12.57
C ASN A 86 9.28 -10.54 11.45
N GLY A 87 9.74 -9.27 11.56
CA GLY A 87 9.06 -8.11 11.03
C GLY A 87 8.48 -8.25 9.62
N VAL A 88 7.38 -7.53 9.39
CA VAL A 88 6.71 -7.52 8.09
C VAL A 88 6.96 -6.20 7.37
N SER A 89 6.65 -6.17 6.07
CA SER A 89 6.56 -4.89 5.34
C SER A 89 5.61 -3.94 6.07
N GLY A 90 6.10 -2.75 6.38
CA GLY A 90 5.35 -1.77 7.15
C GLY A 90 4.20 -1.13 6.38
N LEU A 91 4.40 -0.88 5.09
CA LEU A 91 3.36 -0.44 4.17
C LEU A 91 3.27 -1.41 2.99
N VAL A 92 2.08 -1.92 2.73
CA VAL A 92 1.81 -2.78 1.58
C VAL A 92 0.62 -2.24 0.81
N ALA A 93 0.82 -1.99 -0.48
CA ALA A 93 -0.25 -1.76 -1.43
C ALA A 93 -0.22 -2.90 -2.44
N GLN A 94 -1.29 -3.69 -2.48
CA GLN A 94 -1.33 -4.86 -3.33
C GLN A 94 -2.69 -5.02 -4.02
N ALA A 95 -2.63 -5.49 -5.26
CA ALA A 95 -3.78 -5.93 -6.03
C ALA A 95 -3.63 -7.42 -6.30
N ARG A 96 -4.65 -8.17 -5.92
CA ARG A 96 -4.75 -9.63 -6.04
C ARG A 96 -6.07 -10.00 -6.69
N LYS A 97 -6.26 -11.29 -6.99
CA LYS A 97 -7.49 -11.79 -7.64
C LYS A 97 -7.68 -11.17 -9.01
N ALA A 98 -8.92 -10.92 -9.44
CA ALA A 98 -9.22 -10.32 -10.73
C ALA A 98 -9.43 -8.79 -10.62
N SER A 99 -8.70 -8.13 -9.71
CA SER A 99 -8.82 -6.68 -9.51
C SER A 99 -8.00 -5.87 -10.50
N GLU A 100 -8.43 -4.64 -10.76
CA GLU A 100 -7.65 -3.63 -11.48
C GLU A 100 -7.33 -2.47 -10.56
N THR A 101 -6.09 -1.99 -10.56
CA THR A 101 -5.72 -0.80 -9.78
C THR A 101 -4.83 0.17 -10.53
N CYS A 102 -5.07 1.46 -10.29
CA CYS A 102 -4.11 2.52 -10.50
C CYS A 102 -3.69 3.07 -9.14
N THR A 103 -2.41 2.95 -8.79
CA THR A 103 -1.90 3.36 -7.48
C THR A 103 -0.86 4.48 -7.59
N SER A 104 -1.04 5.55 -6.81
CA SER A 104 0.00 6.53 -6.50
C SER A 104 0.60 6.25 -5.13
N LEU A 105 1.89 5.90 -5.09
CA LEU A 105 2.65 5.60 -3.88
C LEU A 105 3.87 6.53 -3.78
N SER A 106 3.76 7.63 -3.04
CA SER A 106 4.84 8.62 -2.96
C SER A 106 4.97 9.30 -1.60
N GLY A 107 6.19 9.70 -1.25
CA GLY A 107 6.47 10.43 -0.01
C GLY A 107 6.28 9.60 1.27
N ASN A 108 6.10 8.28 1.17
CA ASN A 108 5.96 7.44 2.35
C ASN A 108 7.32 7.14 2.97
N THR A 109 7.36 7.11 4.30
CA THR A 109 8.53 6.76 5.09
C THR A 109 8.26 5.46 5.83
N VAL A 110 9.17 4.50 5.76
CA VAL A 110 9.10 3.27 6.56
C VAL A 110 10.44 3.02 7.24
N THR A 111 10.42 2.96 8.58
CA THR A 111 11.62 2.78 9.40
C THR A 111 11.52 1.57 10.32
N PHE A 112 12.67 1.06 10.72
CA PHE A 112 12.82 -0.05 11.66
C PHE A 112 13.68 0.40 12.84
N PRO A 113 13.12 1.17 13.81
CA PRO A 113 13.89 1.76 14.91
C PRO A 113 14.66 0.74 15.76
N ASN A 114 14.19 -0.51 15.81
CA ASN A 114 14.83 -1.59 16.59
C ASN A 114 15.73 -2.51 15.74
N GLY A 115 16.02 -2.13 14.49
CA GLY A 115 16.80 -2.92 13.53
C GLY A 115 15.91 -3.60 12.48
N THR A 116 16.39 -3.65 11.24
CA THR A 116 15.68 -4.23 10.09
C THR A 116 15.88 -5.75 10.04
N PRO A 117 14.82 -6.58 10.11
CA PRO A 117 14.95 -8.01 9.90
C PRO A 117 15.46 -8.36 8.50
N SER A 118 16.20 -9.45 8.38
CA SER A 118 16.79 -9.86 7.10
C SER A 118 15.71 -10.20 6.05
N GLY A 119 15.89 -9.71 4.82
CA GLY A 119 14.97 -9.96 3.70
C GLY A 119 13.66 -9.18 3.74
N ILE A 120 13.47 -8.28 4.71
CA ILE A 120 12.25 -7.48 4.84
C ILE A 120 12.43 -6.10 4.24
N GLN A 121 11.54 -5.76 3.31
CA GLN A 121 11.44 -4.43 2.71
C GLN A 121 10.28 -3.66 3.33
N GLY A 122 10.53 -2.39 3.69
CA GLY A 122 9.61 -1.56 4.44
C GLY A 122 8.33 -1.22 3.68
N LEU A 123 8.45 -0.91 2.39
CA LEU A 123 7.33 -0.59 1.52
C LEU A 123 7.25 -1.58 0.36
N ARG A 124 6.09 -2.20 0.16
CA ARG A 124 5.87 -3.16 -0.93
C ARG A 124 4.70 -2.75 -1.82
N ALA A 125 4.96 -2.73 -3.13
CA ALA A 125 3.91 -2.78 -4.14
C ALA A 125 3.84 -4.21 -4.70
N ARG A 126 2.63 -4.79 -4.80
CA ARG A 126 2.49 -6.17 -5.26
C ARG A 126 1.29 -6.38 -6.18
N GLN A 127 1.55 -6.98 -7.32
CA GLN A 127 0.56 -7.65 -8.15
C GLN A 127 0.57 -9.16 -7.85
N ALA A 128 -0.59 -9.79 -7.78
CA ALA A 128 -0.72 -11.24 -7.68
C ALA A 128 -1.97 -11.76 -8.40
N ASP A 129 -1.99 -13.07 -8.65
CA ASP A 129 -3.03 -13.74 -9.43
C ASP A 129 -3.17 -13.07 -10.82
N THR A 130 -4.40 -12.79 -11.26
CA THR A 130 -4.71 -12.18 -12.56
C THR A 130 -4.92 -10.67 -12.47
N ALA A 131 -4.52 -10.02 -11.37
CA ALA A 131 -4.78 -8.61 -11.16
C ALA A 131 -3.96 -7.75 -12.13
N VAL A 132 -4.50 -6.59 -12.49
CA VAL A 132 -3.76 -5.53 -13.19
C VAL A 132 -3.35 -4.49 -12.16
N TYR A 133 -2.08 -4.12 -12.14
CA TYR A 133 -1.54 -3.11 -11.24
C TYR A 133 -0.74 -2.08 -12.03
N ASP A 134 -1.24 -0.85 -12.02
CA ASP A 134 -0.57 0.30 -12.59
C ASP A 134 -0.03 1.19 -11.47
N LEU A 135 1.27 1.53 -11.54
CA LEU A 135 1.95 2.43 -10.62
C LEU A 135 2.16 3.79 -11.30
N GLN A 136 1.62 4.84 -10.71
CA GLN A 136 1.78 6.20 -11.20
C GLN A 136 3.22 6.69 -11.05
N THR A 137 3.78 7.17 -12.16
CA THR A 137 5.08 7.86 -12.20
C THR A 137 4.97 9.33 -11.79
N SER A 138 6.11 10.00 -11.67
CA SER A 138 6.17 11.47 -11.60
C SER A 138 7.05 12.01 -12.73
N VAL A 139 7.11 13.32 -12.87
CA VAL A 139 8.00 13.99 -13.83
C VAL A 139 9.47 13.59 -13.62
N SER A 140 9.87 13.36 -12.36
CA SER A 140 11.25 13.02 -11.97
C SER A 140 11.50 11.54 -11.70
N CYS A 141 10.46 10.73 -11.54
CA CYS A 141 10.56 9.30 -11.23
C CYS A 141 9.85 8.49 -12.30
N THR A 142 10.62 7.99 -13.27
CA THR A 142 10.14 7.22 -14.42
C THR A 142 10.90 5.90 -14.59
N GLY A 143 10.46 5.03 -15.50
CA GLY A 143 11.10 3.74 -15.79
C GLY A 143 10.31 2.54 -15.29
N THR A 144 11.00 1.51 -14.81
CA THR A 144 10.37 0.29 -14.28
C THR A 144 9.69 0.57 -12.94
N ALA A 145 8.74 -0.27 -12.56
CA ALA A 145 8.01 -0.10 -11.30
C ALA A 145 8.94 -0.04 -10.07
N ALA A 146 10.01 -0.83 -10.03
CA ALA A 146 10.98 -0.81 -8.93
C ALA A 146 11.75 0.53 -8.85
N THR A 147 12.19 1.06 -9.99
CA THR A 147 12.84 2.37 -10.07
C THR A 147 11.90 3.50 -9.66
N VAL A 148 10.64 3.47 -10.15
CA VAL A 148 9.63 4.46 -9.79
C VAL A 148 9.32 4.40 -8.30
N LEU A 149 9.08 3.21 -7.74
CA LEU A 149 8.68 3.05 -6.34
C LEU A 149 9.77 3.54 -5.37
N SER A 150 11.04 3.18 -5.63
CA SER A 150 12.19 3.63 -4.84
C SER A 150 12.45 5.13 -4.95
N CYS A 151 12.36 5.69 -6.17
CA CYS A 151 12.52 7.13 -6.40
C CYS A 151 11.43 7.97 -5.70
N LEU A 152 10.18 7.48 -5.71
CA LEU A 152 9.05 8.16 -5.07
C LEU A 152 9.05 8.05 -3.53
N ASN A 153 9.79 7.09 -2.95
CA ASN A 153 9.80 6.83 -1.51
C ASN A 153 11.25 6.63 -1.00
N PRO A 154 12.13 7.65 -1.11
CA PRO A 154 13.56 7.51 -0.80
C PRO A 154 13.84 7.24 0.69
N SER A 155 12.86 7.47 1.56
CA SER A 155 12.92 7.22 3.01
C SER A 155 12.36 5.85 3.41
N ALA A 156 12.23 4.92 2.46
CA ALA A 156 11.81 3.55 2.70
C ALA A 156 12.65 2.57 1.86
N THR A 157 12.94 1.39 2.38
CA THR A 157 13.35 0.26 1.53
C THR A 157 12.14 -0.25 0.78
N THR A 158 12.26 -0.44 -0.53
CA THR A 158 11.11 -0.78 -1.39
C THR A 158 11.23 -2.15 -2.04
N GLU A 159 10.09 -2.77 -2.32
CA GLU A 159 10.01 -4.01 -3.09
C GLU A 159 8.83 -3.95 -4.07
N VAL A 160 9.05 -4.53 -5.25
CA VAL A 160 8.00 -4.81 -6.24
C VAL A 160 7.91 -6.31 -6.42
N LEU A 161 6.70 -6.86 -6.29
CA LEU A 161 6.41 -8.27 -6.56
C LEU A 161 5.33 -8.39 -7.63
N GLY A 162 5.49 -9.36 -8.54
CA GLY A 162 4.60 -9.55 -9.68
C GLY A 162 4.86 -8.57 -10.83
N THR A 163 3.92 -8.50 -11.77
CA THR A 163 4.02 -7.61 -12.93
C THR A 163 3.26 -6.32 -12.65
N ILE A 164 4.00 -5.22 -12.47
CA ILE A 164 3.44 -3.88 -12.25
C ILE A 164 3.80 -3.00 -13.43
N ASN A 165 2.80 -2.44 -14.11
CA ASN A 165 3.00 -1.46 -15.17
C ASN A 165 3.25 -0.09 -14.55
N THR A 166 3.88 0.80 -15.31
CA THR A 166 4.01 2.21 -14.93
C THR A 166 3.16 3.07 -15.84
N VAL A 167 2.46 4.04 -15.26
CA VAL A 167 1.55 4.96 -15.97
C VAL A 167 1.95 6.41 -15.75
N SER A 168 1.54 7.28 -16.67
CA SER A 168 1.85 8.71 -16.63
C SER A 168 1.32 9.40 -15.36
N PRO A 169 1.94 10.52 -14.95
CA PRO A 169 1.42 11.32 -13.84
C PRO A 169 -0.01 11.81 -14.14
N GLY A 170 -0.90 11.74 -13.15
CA GLY A 170 -2.30 12.16 -13.29
C GLY A 170 -3.23 11.10 -13.85
N THR A 171 -2.74 9.89 -14.16
CA THR A 171 -3.58 8.75 -14.57
C THR A 171 -4.43 8.23 -13.42
N CYS A 172 -3.87 8.08 -12.22
CA CYS A 172 -4.61 7.57 -11.07
C CYS A 172 -5.49 8.67 -10.48
N LEU A 173 -6.77 8.37 -10.30
CA LEU A 173 -7.79 9.33 -9.90
C LEU A 173 -7.86 9.47 -8.38
N LEU A 174 -7.98 10.70 -7.91
CA LEU A 174 -8.26 10.97 -6.51
C LEU A 174 -9.75 10.74 -6.21
N PRO A 175 -10.10 10.46 -4.94
CA PRO A 175 -11.47 10.67 -4.48
C PRO A 175 -11.91 12.09 -4.87
N VAL A 176 -13.13 12.24 -5.38
CA VAL A 176 -13.75 13.56 -5.57
C VAL A 176 -14.12 14.10 -4.18
N THR A 177 -13.08 14.54 -3.44
CA THR A 177 -13.08 14.98 -2.04
C THR A 177 -13.63 13.95 -1.03
N PRO A 178 -13.31 14.02 0.28
CA PRO A 178 -14.30 13.65 1.29
C PRO A 178 -15.54 14.53 1.14
#